data_AF-A0A1U7MQV7-F1
#
_entry.id   AF-A0A1U7MQV7-F1
#
_cell.length_a   1.000
_cell.length_b   1.000
_cell.length_c   1.000
_cell.angle_alpha   90.00
_cell.angle_beta   90.00
_cell.angle_gamma   90.00
#
_symmetry.space_group_name_H-M   'P 1'
#
loop_
_entity.id
_entity.type
_entity.pdbx_description
1 polymer ?
#
loop_
_entity_poly.entity_id
_entity_poly.type
_entity_poly.pdbx_seq_one_letter_code
_entity_poly.pdbx_strand_id
1 'polypeptide(L)'
;MTRPRDAAELLCSVLALPRYRRRWVRHVRRMAPSASVHHAAVAEVIVRHLVESGELDGNAPRPARTYKDLVGRALTGRTLSCATLQLFVDAFEIEDELADRLWSTLLGDRVRSG
;
A
#
# COMPACT_ATOMS: atom_id res chain seq x y z
N MET A 1 7.15 -3.09 21.52
CA MET A 1 6.32 -2.00 20.96
C MET A 1 6.52 -2.05 19.46
N THR A 2 5.62 -2.70 18.75
CA THR A 2 5.71 -2.80 17.29
C THR A 2 5.26 -1.48 16.70
N ARG A 3 6.16 -0.80 16.00
CA ARG A 3 5.89 0.55 15.55
C ARG A 3 5.27 0.47 14.15
N PRO A 4 4.08 1.05 13.90
CA PRO A 4 3.48 1.12 12.56
C PRO A 4 4.39 1.76 11.52
N ARG A 5 5.45 2.45 11.96
CA ARG A 5 6.54 2.95 11.13
C ARG A 5 7.40 1.83 10.52
N ASP A 6 7.73 0.78 11.26
CA ASP A 6 8.58 -0.32 10.78
C ASP A 6 7.84 -1.09 9.66
N ALA A 7 6.54 -1.33 9.86
CA ALA A 7 5.68 -1.93 8.84
C ALA A 7 5.53 -1.02 7.60
N ALA A 8 5.47 0.30 7.78
CA ALA A 8 5.42 1.25 6.67
C ALA A 8 6.74 1.31 5.88
N GLU A 9 7.88 1.23 6.55
CA GLU A 9 9.21 1.16 5.92
C GLU A 9 9.39 -0.15 5.14
N LEU A 10 8.93 -1.27 5.70
CA LEU A 10 8.87 -2.55 5.00
C LEU A 10 7.94 -2.46 3.78
N LEU A 11 6.74 -1.92 3.93
CA LEU A 11 5.80 -1.72 2.82
C LEU A 11 6.39 -0.86 1.70
N CYS A 12 7.08 0.23 2.04
CA CYS A 12 7.79 1.05 1.06
C CYS A 12 8.85 0.24 0.30
N SER A 13 9.62 -0.57 1.02
CA SER A 13 10.67 -1.43 0.45
C SER A 13 10.07 -2.49 -0.48
N VAL A 14 8.95 -3.11 -0.09
CA VAL A 14 8.20 -4.05 -0.92
C VAL A 14 7.72 -3.35 -2.19
N LEU A 15 7.04 -2.21 -2.10
CA LEU A 15 6.52 -1.49 -3.27
C LEU A 15 7.62 -0.98 -4.22
N ALA A 16 8.86 -0.85 -3.74
CA ALA A 16 10.02 -0.48 -4.57
C ALA A 16 10.60 -1.66 -5.37
N LEU A 17 10.30 -2.91 -5.00
CA LEU A 17 10.77 -4.09 -5.74
C LEU A 17 10.27 -4.08 -7.19
N PRO A 18 11.07 -4.52 -8.19
CA PRO A 18 10.72 -4.44 -9.60
C PRO A 18 9.32 -4.99 -9.95
N ARG A 19 8.94 -6.12 -9.32
CA ARG A 19 7.65 -6.80 -9.55
C ARG A 19 6.42 -6.00 -9.14
N TYR A 20 6.52 -5.17 -8.10
CA TYR A 20 5.42 -4.33 -7.62
C TYR A 20 5.53 -2.92 -8.20
N ARG A 21 6.77 -2.43 -8.38
CA ARG A 21 7.07 -1.16 -9.03
C ARG A 21 6.45 -1.04 -10.40
N ARG A 22 6.49 -2.10 -11.22
CA ARG A 22 5.86 -2.10 -12.56
C ARG A 22 4.37 -1.75 -12.55
N ARG A 23 3.64 -2.06 -11.45
CA ARG A 23 2.20 -1.77 -11.33
C ARG A 23 1.92 -0.29 -11.17
N TRP A 24 2.69 0.41 -10.33
CA TRP A 24 2.46 1.83 -10.08
C TRP A 24 3.25 2.74 -11.03
N VAL A 25 4.41 2.32 -11.54
CA VAL A 25 5.27 3.21 -12.36
C VAL A 25 4.57 3.70 -13.63
N ARG A 26 3.68 2.89 -14.22
CA ARG A 26 2.87 3.26 -15.40
C ARG A 26 1.89 4.41 -15.15
N HIS A 27 1.59 4.71 -13.88
CA HIS A 27 0.69 5.79 -13.46
C HIS A 27 1.45 7.07 -13.05
N VAL A 28 2.78 7.06 -13.12
CA VAL A 28 3.62 8.21 -12.76
C VAL A 28 3.57 9.24 -13.87
N ARG A 29 3.01 10.42 -13.57
CA ARG A 29 3.08 11.58 -14.49
C ARG A 29 4.38 12.38 -14.32
N ARG A 30 4.90 12.47 -13.09
CA ARG A 30 6.15 13.18 -12.76
C ARG A 30 6.76 12.56 -11.51
N MET A 31 7.99 12.06 -11.60
CA MET A 31 8.71 11.50 -10.46
C MET A 31 9.62 12.55 -9.83
N ALA A 32 9.58 12.70 -8.50
CA ALA A 32 10.58 13.48 -7.79
C ALA A 32 11.90 12.68 -7.77
N PRO A 33 13.08 13.31 -7.98
CA PRO A 33 14.36 12.61 -8.06
C PRO A 33 14.71 11.80 -6.80
N SER A 34 14.21 12.21 -5.64
CA SER A 34 14.49 11.60 -4.33
C SER A 34 13.44 10.59 -3.85
N ALA A 35 12.36 10.38 -4.60
CA ALA A 35 11.24 9.55 -4.14
C ALA A 35 11.38 8.10 -4.60
N SER A 36 11.55 7.16 -3.68
CA SER A 36 11.59 5.72 -3.98
C SER A 36 10.22 5.15 -4.40
N VAL A 37 9.14 5.71 -3.86
CA VAL A 37 7.75 5.29 -4.13
C VAL A 37 6.89 6.52 -4.43
N HIS A 38 6.08 6.47 -5.50
CA HIS A 38 5.24 7.60 -5.91
C HIS A 38 3.81 7.47 -5.38
N HIS A 39 3.48 8.19 -4.30
CA HIS A 39 2.21 8.03 -3.56
C HIS A 39 0.94 8.14 -4.43
N ALA A 40 0.88 9.11 -5.34
CA ALA A 40 -0.31 9.28 -6.19
C ALA A 40 -0.46 8.15 -7.22
N ALA A 41 0.66 7.53 -7.63
CA ALA A 41 0.62 6.43 -8.58
C ALA A 41 0.25 5.12 -7.87
N VAL A 42 0.70 4.95 -6.62
CA VAL A 42 0.26 3.84 -5.75
C VAL A 42 -1.23 3.94 -5.43
N ALA A 43 -1.73 5.15 -5.13
CA ALA A 43 -3.15 5.39 -4.92
C ALA A 43 -3.99 5.01 -6.17
N GLU A 44 -3.49 5.31 -7.37
CA GLU A 44 -4.16 4.93 -8.62
C GLU A 44 -4.29 3.41 -8.78
N VAL A 45 -3.28 2.63 -8.37
CA VAL A 45 -3.35 1.15 -8.39
C VAL A 45 -4.45 0.65 -7.45
N ILE A 46 -4.51 1.19 -6.23
CA ILE A 46 -5.55 0.81 -5.24
C ILE A 46 -6.94 1.17 -5.76
N VAL A 47 -7.12 2.40 -6.28
CA VAL A 47 -8.42 2.84 -6.81
C VAL A 47 -8.86 1.95 -7.96
N ARG A 48 -7.96 1.60 -8.89
CA ARG A 48 -8.27 0.70 -9.99
C ARG A 48 -8.67 -0.68 -9.52
N HIS A 49 -7.92 -1.26 -8.58
CA HIS A 49 -8.26 -2.54 -7.99
C HIS A 49 -9.67 -2.53 -7.38
N LEU A 50 -10.01 -1.49 -6.62
CA LEU A 50 -11.33 -1.37 -5.99
C LEU A 50 -12.47 -1.19 -7.01
N VAL A 51 -12.22 -0.51 -8.13
CA VAL A 51 -13.20 -0.41 -9.22
C VAL A 51 -13.35 -1.76 -9.92
N GLU A 52 -12.24 -2.45 -10.18
CA GLU A 52 -12.23 -3.77 -10.84
C GLU A 52 -12.89 -4.86 -9.97
N SER A 53 -12.76 -4.77 -8.63
CA SER A 53 -13.40 -5.69 -7.68
C SER A 53 -14.86 -5.34 -7.35
N GLY A 54 -15.34 -4.16 -7.77
CA GLY A 54 -16.69 -3.67 -7.46
C GLY A 54 -16.84 -3.05 -6.06
N GLU A 55 -15.76 -2.95 -5.28
CA GLU A 55 -15.72 -2.28 -3.97
C GLU A 55 -15.86 -0.76 -4.07
N LEU A 56 -15.58 -0.18 -5.24
CA LEU A 56 -15.77 1.23 -5.53
C LEU A 56 -16.54 1.42 -6.83
N ASP A 57 -17.59 2.25 -6.77
CA ASP A 57 -18.26 2.72 -7.98
C ASP A 57 -17.30 3.59 -8.82
N GLY A 58 -17.05 3.18 -10.07
CA GLY A 58 -16.18 3.88 -11.00
C GLY A 58 -16.63 5.32 -11.31
N ASN A 59 -17.87 5.69 -10.97
CA ASN A 59 -18.42 7.04 -11.14
C ASN A 59 -18.30 7.92 -9.86
N ALA A 60 -17.68 7.43 -8.79
CA ALA A 60 -17.54 8.18 -7.55
C ALA A 60 -16.65 9.43 -7.75
N PRO A 61 -17.09 10.64 -7.39
CA PRO A 61 -16.42 11.89 -7.82
C PRO A 61 -15.12 12.26 -7.06
N ARG A 62 -14.59 11.44 -6.13
CA ARG A 62 -13.44 11.85 -5.28
C ARG A 62 -12.37 10.80 -4.87
N PRO A 63 -12.21 9.62 -5.51
CA PRO A 63 -11.30 8.61 -4.99
C PRO A 63 -9.83 9.08 -4.99
N ALA A 64 -9.34 9.69 -6.07
CA ALA A 64 -7.91 9.96 -6.22
C ALA A 64 -7.28 10.79 -5.08
N ARG A 65 -7.96 11.83 -4.56
CA ARG A 65 -7.42 12.67 -3.47
C ARG A 65 -7.44 11.95 -2.12
N THR A 66 -8.57 11.33 -1.78
CA THR A 66 -8.74 10.62 -0.50
C THR A 66 -7.76 9.44 -0.40
N TYR A 67 -7.65 8.64 -1.46
CA TYR A 67 -6.73 7.50 -1.49
C TYR A 67 -5.26 7.94 -1.52
N LYS A 68 -4.92 9.08 -2.16
CA LYS A 68 -3.57 9.65 -2.07
C LYS A 68 -3.20 10.03 -0.64
N ASP A 69 -4.09 10.69 0.09
CA ASP A 69 -3.84 11.08 1.49
C ASP A 69 -3.73 9.84 2.40
N LEU A 70 -4.57 8.83 2.17
CA LEU A 70 -4.50 7.53 2.85
C LEU A 70 -3.15 6.84 2.60
N VAL A 71 -2.74 6.71 1.34
CA VAL A 71 -1.45 6.13 0.95
C VAL A 71 -0.30 6.93 1.56
N GLY A 72 -0.36 8.26 1.54
CA GLY A 72 0.67 9.10 2.13
C GLY A 72 0.84 8.87 3.63
N ARG A 73 -0.26 8.71 4.38
CA ARG A 73 -0.20 8.40 5.82
C ARG A 73 0.31 6.99 6.09
N ALA A 74 -0.07 6.02 5.25
CA ALA A 74 0.38 4.64 5.35
C ALA A 74 1.88 4.52 5.13
N LEU A 75 2.38 5.05 4.00
CA LEU A 75 3.80 4.92 3.60
C LEU A 75 4.75 5.75 4.48
N THR A 76 4.25 6.81 5.13
CA THR A 76 5.05 7.58 6.11
C THR A 76 5.02 7.00 7.51
N GLY A 77 4.27 5.91 7.75
CA GLY A 77 4.13 5.32 9.08
C GLY A 77 3.30 6.15 10.06
N ARG A 78 2.62 7.21 9.60
CA ARG A 78 1.71 8.02 10.43
C ARG A 78 0.47 7.25 10.81
N THR A 79 -0.10 6.49 9.87
CA THR A 79 -1.29 5.67 10.10
C THR A 79 -1.29 4.50 9.13
N LEU A 80 -0.92 3.32 9.63
CA LEU A 80 -1.06 2.06 8.92
C LEU A 80 -1.97 1.17 9.77
N SER A 81 -3.21 0.97 9.32
CA SER A 81 -4.18 0.07 9.95
C SER A 81 -4.20 -1.28 9.21
N CYS A 82 -4.82 -2.30 9.81
CA CYS A 82 -5.00 -3.59 9.16
C CYS A 82 -5.77 -3.45 7.84
N ALA A 83 -6.92 -2.76 7.84
CA ALA A 83 -7.69 -2.54 6.62
C ALA A 83 -6.86 -1.82 5.53
N THR A 84 -6.04 -0.85 5.91
CA THR A 84 -5.14 -0.17 4.97
C THR A 84 -4.07 -1.12 4.44
N LEU A 85 -3.46 -1.95 5.27
CA LEU A 85 -2.47 -2.93 4.82
C LEU A 85 -3.10 -3.96 3.86
N GLN A 86 -4.29 -4.45 4.17
CA GLN A 86 -5.05 -5.37 3.30
C GLN A 86 -5.24 -4.78 1.90
N LEU A 87 -5.61 -3.50 1.79
CA LEU A 87 -5.73 -2.81 0.49
C LEU A 87 -4.43 -2.86 -0.34
N PHE A 88 -3.26 -2.76 0.31
CA PHE A 88 -1.98 -2.89 -0.41
C PHE A 88 -1.73 -4.34 -0.82
N VAL A 89 -2.00 -5.30 0.05
CA VAL A 89 -1.81 -6.73 -0.24
C VAL A 89 -2.65 -7.14 -1.44
N ASP A 90 -3.93 -6.77 -1.46
CA ASP A 90 -4.85 -7.16 -2.53
C ASP A 90 -4.53 -6.42 -3.84
N ALA A 91 -4.38 -5.09 -3.79
CA ALA A 91 -4.16 -4.31 -5.02
C ALA A 91 -2.81 -4.62 -5.70
N PHE A 92 -1.80 -5.00 -4.92
CA PHE A 92 -0.48 -5.36 -5.45
C PHE A 92 -0.29 -6.88 -5.62
N GLU A 93 -1.26 -7.70 -5.23
CA GLU A 93 -1.16 -9.16 -5.14
C GLU A 93 0.18 -9.54 -4.50
N ILE A 94 0.39 -9.04 -3.28
CA ILE A 94 1.62 -9.31 -2.53
C ILE A 94 1.61 -10.78 -2.12
N GLU A 95 2.61 -11.54 -2.60
CA GLU A 95 2.83 -12.94 -2.21
C GLU A 95 2.71 -13.17 -0.70
N ASP A 96 2.16 -14.32 -0.35
CA ASP A 96 1.81 -14.69 1.02
C ASP A 96 2.98 -14.53 1.99
N GLU A 97 4.21 -14.95 1.65
CA GLU A 97 5.34 -14.84 2.58
C GLU A 97 5.74 -13.38 2.88
N LEU A 98 5.54 -12.47 1.93
CA LEU A 98 5.75 -11.05 2.16
C LEU A 98 4.58 -10.40 2.89
N ALA A 99 3.35 -10.81 2.57
CA ALA A 99 2.16 -10.35 3.26
C ALA A 99 2.25 -10.73 4.75
N ASP A 100 2.60 -11.97 5.07
CA ASP A 100 2.79 -12.47 6.44
C ASP A 100 3.85 -11.67 7.20
N ARG A 101 4.96 -11.34 6.54
CA ARG A 101 5.99 -10.47 7.14
C ARG A 101 5.43 -9.07 7.43
N LEU A 102 4.69 -8.48 6.51
CA LEU A 102 4.06 -7.16 6.71
C LEU A 102 3.06 -7.20 7.87
N TRP A 103 2.22 -8.23 7.92
CA TRP A 103 1.24 -8.44 8.99
C TRP A 103 1.90 -8.63 10.35
N SER A 104 2.91 -9.50 10.42
CA SER A 104 3.68 -9.73 11.64
C SER A 104 4.39 -8.46 12.13
N THR A 105 4.93 -7.68 11.18
CA THR A 105 5.56 -6.38 11.46
C THR A 105 4.55 -5.31 11.87
N LEU A 106 3.28 -5.39 11.44
CA LEU A 106 2.26 -4.41 11.84
C LEU A 106 1.63 -4.76 13.20
N LEU A 107 1.24 -6.03 13.38
CA LEU A 107 0.53 -6.52 14.56
C LEU A 107 1.47 -6.75 15.74
N GLY A 108 2.76 -6.92 15.46
CA GLY A 108 3.76 -7.16 16.47
C GLY A 108 3.65 -8.54 17.04
N ASP A 109 4.16 -9.51 16.28
CA ASP A 109 4.26 -10.93 16.62
C ASP A 109 3.40 -11.37 17.81
N ARG A 110 2.09 -11.46 17.57
CA ARG A 110 1.16 -12.21 18.41
C ARG A 110 0.61 -13.45 17.70
N VAL A 111 1.29 -13.93 16.67
CA VAL A 111 0.97 -15.27 16.16
C VAL A 111 1.76 -16.26 17.00
N ARG A 112 1.26 -16.49 18.21
CA ARG A 112 1.49 -17.77 18.87
C ARG A 112 0.88 -18.83 17.97
N SER A 113 1.71 -19.81 17.63
CA SER A 113 1.33 -21.14 17.20
C SER A 113 0.02 -21.57 17.85
N GLY A 114 -0.96 -21.93 17.03
CA GLY A 114 -2.14 -22.71 17.40
C GLY A 114 -2.14 -23.95 16.54
#